data_AF-T1DHH8-F1
#
_entry.id   AF-T1DHH8-F1
#
_cell.length_a   1.000
_cell.length_b   1.000
_cell.length_c   1.000
_cell.angle_alpha   90.00
_cell.angle_beta   90.00
_cell.angle_gamma   90.00
#
_symmetry.space_group_name_H-M   'P 1'
#
loop_
_entity.id
_entity.type
_entity.pdbx_description
1 polymer ?
#
loop_
_entity_poly.entity_id
_entity_poly.type
_entity_poly.pdbx_seq_one_letter_code
_entity_poly.pdbx_strand_id
1 'polypeptide(L)'
;MGWFLTRGAFRTDLARVRDLAKYPELRWLDRYDVAVPVLLAAALYALGGVLQRCAPQLGTDGPQLLVWGFCISTVALFHATVTINSLAHRWGSRRFP
;
A
#
# COMPACT_ATOMS: atom_id res chain seq x y z
N MET A 1 -2.61 11.04 -13.56
CA MET A 1 -2.13 10.24 -12.41
C MET A 1 -0.80 10.76 -11.81
N GLY A 2 -0.54 12.08 -11.77
CA GLY A 2 0.77 12.61 -11.29
C GLY A 2 0.70 13.48 -10.03
N TRP A 3 -0.49 13.75 -9.51
CA TRP A 3 -0.71 14.73 -8.45
C TRP A 3 -0.01 14.35 -7.13
N PHE A 4 0.08 13.04 -6.84
CA PHE A 4 0.73 12.49 -5.64
C PHE A 4 2.26 12.36 -5.76
N LEU A 5 2.83 12.50 -6.96
CA LEU A 5 4.29 12.45 -7.20
C LEU A 5 4.94 13.83 -7.04
N THR A 6 4.19 14.84 -6.59
CA THR A 6 4.69 16.19 -6.37
C THR A 6 5.36 16.30 -5.01
N ARG A 7 6.45 17.07 -4.90
CA ARG A 7 7.19 17.24 -3.62
C ARG A 7 6.30 17.71 -2.46
N GLY A 8 5.27 18.50 -2.75
CA GLY A 8 4.31 18.98 -1.75
C GLY A 8 3.37 17.90 -1.21
N ALA A 9 3.17 16.80 -1.94
CA ALA A 9 2.33 15.68 -1.51
C ALA A 9 3.07 14.69 -0.60
N PHE A 10 4.41 14.76 -0.51
CA PHE A 10 5.22 13.84 0.30
C PHE A 10 5.31 14.24 1.78
N ARG A 11 5.12 15.51 2.12
CA ARG A 11 5.18 15.98 3.52
C ARG A 11 3.79 16.07 4.12
N THR A 12 3.58 15.38 5.24
CA THR A 12 2.35 15.47 6.02
C THR A 12 2.24 16.84 6.69
N ASP A 13 1.18 17.59 6.36
CA ASP A 13 0.84 18.87 7.00
C ASP A 13 0.04 18.61 8.28
N LEU A 14 0.75 18.47 9.41
CA LEU A 14 0.15 18.17 10.72
C LEU A 14 -0.85 19.23 11.20
N ALA A 15 -0.82 20.46 10.66
CA ALA A 15 -1.81 21.48 11.01
C ALA A 15 -3.21 21.10 10.49
N ARG A 16 -3.30 20.32 9.41
CA ARG A 16 -4.55 19.86 8.80
C ARG A 16 -5.10 18.56 9.39
N VAL A 17 -4.28 17.82 10.14
CA VAL A 17 -4.61 16.49 10.69
C VAL A 17 -4.36 16.42 12.21
N ARG A 18 -4.65 17.51 12.93
CA ARG A 18 -4.40 17.64 14.38
C ARG A 18 -5.14 16.60 15.22
N ASP A 19 -6.31 16.18 14.76
CA ASP A 19 -7.15 15.15 15.34
C ASP A 19 -6.52 13.75 15.27
N LEU A 20 -5.79 13.45 14.19
CA LEU A 20 -5.02 12.22 14.01
C LEU A 20 -3.63 12.30 14.67
N ALA A 21 -3.04 13.49 14.74
CA ALA A 21 -1.72 13.71 15.34
C ALA A 21 -1.65 13.45 16.85
N LYS A 22 -2.79 13.24 17.53
CA LYS A 22 -2.81 12.84 18.94
C LYS A 22 -2.40 11.37 19.16
N TYR A 23 -2.47 10.54 18.12
CA TYR A 23 -2.15 9.11 18.20
C TYR A 23 -0.66 8.86 17.96
N PRO A 24 0.11 8.42 18.97
CA PRO A 24 1.55 8.22 18.83
C PRO A 24 1.91 7.13 17.80
N GLU A 25 1.07 6.11 17.64
CA GLU A 25 1.22 5.05 16.65
C GLU A 25 1.15 5.58 15.21
N LEU A 26 0.24 6.53 14.94
CA LEU A 26 0.12 7.14 13.62
C LEU A 26 1.31 8.03 13.31
N ARG A 27 1.85 8.75 14.31
CA ARG A 27 3.07 9.54 14.16
C ARG A 27 4.30 8.68 13.91
N TRP A 28 4.35 7.51 14.54
CA TRP A 28 5.42 6.55 14.28
C TRP A 28 5.33 6.00 12.85
N LEU A 29 4.14 5.60 12.41
CA LEU A 29 3.91 5.14 11.04
C LEU A 29 4.21 6.21 9.99
N ASP A 30 3.84 7.47 10.22
CA ASP A 30 4.15 8.60 9.33
C ASP A 30 5.67 8.82 9.19
N ARG A 31 6.43 8.59 10.27
CA ARG A 31 7.89 8.71 10.27
C ARG A 31 8.61 7.52 9.65
N TYR A 32 8.05 6.32 9.80
CA TYR A 32 8.64 5.04 9.37
C TYR A 32 7.71 4.32 8.39
N ASP A 33 7.19 5.06 7.42
CA ASP A 33 6.25 4.58 6.40
C ASP A 33 6.79 3.39 5.60
N VAL A 34 8.11 3.34 5.38
CA VAL A 34 8.81 2.22 4.72
C VAL A 34 8.86 0.95 5.57
N ALA A 35 8.71 1.03 6.90
CA ALA A 35 8.83 -0.13 7.78
C ALA A 35 7.76 -1.20 7.50
N VAL A 36 6.52 -0.79 7.24
CA VAL A 36 5.40 -1.71 6.98
C VAL A 36 5.57 -2.47 5.66
N PRO A 37 5.86 -1.82 4.51
CA PRO A 37 6.19 -2.52 3.26
C PRO A 37 7.37 -3.48 3.39
N VAL A 38 8.43 -3.08 4.08
CA VAL A 38 9.61 -3.94 4.29
C VAL A 38 9.26 -5.17 5.14
N LEU A 39 8.49 -4.98 6.21
CA LEU A 39 8.02 -6.08 7.05
C LEU A 39 7.15 -7.06 6.26
N LEU A 40 6.22 -6.56 5.44
CA LEU A 40 5.38 -7.39 4.59
C LEU A 40 6.21 -8.18 3.57
N ALA A 41 7.17 -7.53 2.91
CA ALA A 41 8.07 -8.18 1.95
C ALA A 41 8.88 -9.30 2.62
N ALA A 42 9.46 -9.04 3.80
CA ALA A 42 10.20 -10.04 4.56
C ALA A 42 9.30 -11.22 5.00
N ALA A 43 8.08 -10.92 5.48
CA ALA A 43 7.12 -11.94 5.89
C ALA A 43 6.69 -12.83 4.71
N LEU A 44 6.41 -12.26 3.54
CA LEU A 44 6.06 -13.02 2.33
C LEU A 44 7.21 -13.90 1.86
N TYR A 45 8.43 -13.38 1.86
CA TYR A 45 9.60 -14.15 1.48
C TYR A 45 9.85 -15.34 2.43
N ALA A 46 9.77 -15.08 3.74
CA ALA A 46 9.89 -16.13 4.75
C ALA A 46 8.77 -17.17 4.63
N LEU A 47 7.54 -16.73 4.42
CA LEU A 47 6.38 -17.61 4.21
C LEU A 47 6.57 -18.48 2.96
N GLY A 48 7.07 -17.93 1.86
CA GLY A 48 7.38 -18.72 0.67
C GLY A 48 8.44 -19.79 0.91
N GLY A 49 9.49 -19.46 1.67
CA GLY A 49 10.48 -20.45 2.09
C GLY A 49 9.93 -21.54 3.03
N VAL A 50 8.97 -21.20 3.90
CA VAL A 50 8.27 -22.19 4.75
C VAL A 50 7.36 -23.08 3.91
N LEU A 51 6.56 -22.51 3.01
CA LEU A 51 5.65 -23.26 2.15
C LEU A 51 6.40 -24.19 1.20
N GLN A 52 7.55 -23.77 0.68
CA GLN A 52 8.41 -24.63 -0.13
C GLN A 52 8.84 -25.90 0.63
N ARG A 53 9.06 -25.82 1.94
CA ARG A 53 9.46 -26.96 2.79
C ARG A 53 8.27 -27.80 3.27
N CYS A 54 7.19 -27.14 3.69
CA CYS A 54 6.05 -27.80 4.33
C CYS A 54 4.96 -28.26 3.34
N ALA A 55 4.88 -27.64 2.16
CA ALA A 55 3.88 -27.92 1.13
C ALA A 55 4.48 -27.77 -0.29
N PRO A 56 5.51 -28.57 -0.64
CA PRO A 56 6.20 -28.46 -1.93
C PRO A 56 5.27 -28.63 -3.14
N GLN A 57 4.13 -29.31 -2.98
CA GLN A 57 3.10 -29.46 -4.01
C GLN A 57 2.49 -28.14 -4.50
N LEU A 58 2.64 -27.05 -3.74
CA LEU A 58 2.17 -25.72 -4.14
C LEU A 58 3.06 -25.07 -5.21
N GLY A 59 4.28 -25.57 -5.43
CA GLY A 59 5.20 -25.04 -6.44
C GLY A 59 5.51 -23.56 -6.23
N THR A 60 5.60 -23.11 -4.98
CA THR A 60 5.90 -21.71 -4.62
C THR A 60 7.19 -21.64 -3.81
N ASP A 61 7.84 -20.48 -3.86
CA ASP A 61 9.05 -20.15 -3.10
C ASP A 61 9.00 -18.70 -2.59
N GLY A 62 10.04 -18.28 -1.88
CA GLY A 62 10.16 -16.92 -1.34
C GLY A 62 10.04 -15.82 -2.40
N PRO A 63 10.86 -15.83 -3.46
CA PRO A 63 10.77 -14.85 -4.55
C PRO A 63 9.40 -14.80 -5.23
N GLN A 64 8.77 -15.95 -5.50
CA GLN A 64 7.47 -16.01 -6.16
C GLN A 64 6.38 -15.35 -5.31
N LEU A 65 6.35 -15.64 -4.00
CA LEU A 65 5.42 -14.99 -3.07
C LEU A 65 5.67 -13.49 -2.93
N LEU A 66 6.94 -13.05 -3.01
CA LEU A 66 7.26 -11.63 -3.01
C LEU A 66 6.73 -10.94 -4.28
N VAL A 67 6.99 -11.49 -5.47
CA VAL A 67 6.54 -10.87 -6.73
C VAL A 67 5.01 -10.78 -6.79
N TRP A 68 4.31 -11.87 -6.46
CA TRP A 68 2.86 -11.90 -6.54
C TRP A 68 2.18 -11.17 -5.39
N GLY A 69 2.59 -11.47 -4.15
CA GLY A 69 1.96 -10.95 -2.94
C GLY A 69 2.29 -9.49 -2.66
N PHE A 70 3.48 -9.03 -3.07
CA PHE A 70 3.91 -7.64 -2.85
C PHE A 70 3.83 -6.83 -4.15
N CYS A 71 4.62 -7.14 -5.18
CA CYS A 71 4.75 -6.26 -6.34
C CYS A 71 3.46 -6.16 -7.16
N ILE A 72 2.96 -7.30 -7.67
CA ILE A 72 1.79 -7.33 -8.56
C ILE A 72 0.54 -6.89 -7.78
N SER A 73 0.36 -7.40 -6.57
CA SER A 73 -0.76 -7.01 -5.70
C SER A 73 -0.78 -5.51 -5.41
N THR A 74 0.38 -4.90 -5.09
CA THR A 74 0.47 -3.44 -4.84
C THR A 74 0.16 -2.64 -6.10
N VAL A 75 0.68 -3.05 -7.26
CA VAL A 75 0.36 -2.38 -8.55
C VAL A 75 -1.13 -2.45 -8.83
N ALA A 76 -1.75 -3.63 -8.70
CA ALA A 76 -3.18 -3.81 -8.95
C ALA A 76 -4.03 -3.00 -7.95
N LEU A 77 -3.72 -3.07 -6.66
CA LEU A 77 -4.38 -2.30 -5.60
C LEU A 77 -4.30 -0.80 -5.86
N PHE A 78 -3.11 -0.33 -6.23
CA PHE A 78 -2.88 1.08 -6.53
C PHE A 78 -3.75 1.52 -7.71
N HIS A 79 -3.73 0.77 -8.82
CA HIS A 79 -4.56 1.07 -9.99
C HIS A 79 -6.04 1.08 -9.67
N ALA A 80 -6.55 0.07 -8.96
CA ALA A 80 -7.96 0.03 -8.54
C ALA A 80 -8.34 1.29 -7.75
N THR A 81 -7.51 1.67 -6.77
CA THR A 81 -7.76 2.81 -5.89
C THR A 81 -7.72 4.14 -6.65
N VAL A 82 -6.69 4.37 -7.47
CA VAL A 82 -6.58 5.65 -8.21
C VAL A 82 -7.59 5.74 -9.36
N THR A 83 -8.03 4.61 -9.91
CA THR A 83 -9.07 4.58 -10.94
C THR A 83 -10.38 5.15 -10.41
N ILE A 84 -10.73 4.88 -9.14
CA ILE A 84 -11.94 5.44 -8.51
C ILE A 84 -11.93 6.97 -8.55
N ASN A 85 -10.80 7.62 -8.24
CA ASN A 85 -10.68 9.08 -8.33
C ASN A 85 -11.01 9.58 -9.74
N SER A 86 -10.54 8.88 -10.77
CA SER A 86 -10.81 9.27 -12.17
C SER A 86 -12.25 8.96 -12.57
N LEU A 87 -12.80 7.82 -12.13
CA LEU A 87 -14.16 7.40 -12.44
C LEU A 87 -15.18 8.35 -11.82
N ALA A 88 -15.04 8.68 -10.54
CA ALA A 88 -15.95 9.58 -9.82
C ALA A 88 -15.98 11.00 -10.40
N HIS A 89 -14.87 11.45 -11.00
CA HIS A 89 -14.81 12.77 -11.64
C HIS A 89 -15.32 12.79 -13.08
N ARG A 90 -15.40 11.64 -13.79
CA ARG A 90 -15.87 11.59 -15.19
C ARG A 90 -17.23 10.94 -15.38
N TRP A 91 -17.64 10.05 -14.48
CA TRP A 91 -18.86 9.25 -14.59
C TRP A 91 -19.68 9.35 -13.30
N GLY A 92 -20.86 9.95 -13.41
CA GLY A 92 -21.81 10.13 -12.32
C GLY A 92 -22.68 11.37 -12.52
N SER A 93 -23.80 11.45 -11.82
CA SER A 93 -24.62 12.67 -11.74
C SER A 93 -24.42 13.31 -10.36
N ARG A 94 -24.20 14.62 -10.34
CA ARG A 94 -24.06 15.37 -9.09
C ARG A 94 -25.44 15.63 -8.50
N ARG A 95 -25.81 14.86 -7.47
CA ARG A 95 -27.11 15.01 -6.78
C ARG A 95 -27.15 16.20 -5.81
N PHE A 96 -26.00 16.57 -5.23
CA PHE A 96 -25.89 17.65 -4.25
C PHE A 96 -24.80 18.65 -4.66
N PRO A 97 -25.02 19.96 -4.46
CA PRO A 97 -24.01 20.98 -4.69
C PRO A 97 -22.86 20.87 -3.67
#